data_AF-A0A0H3HVW3-F1
#
_entry.id   AF-A0A0H3HVW3-F1
#
_cell.length_a   1.000
_cell.length_b   1.000
_cell.length_c   1.000
_cell.angle_alpha   90.00
_cell.angle_beta   90.00
_cell.angle_gamma   90.00
#
_symmetry.space_group_name_H-M   'P 1'
#
loop_
_entity.id
_entity.type
_entity.pdbx_description
1 polymer ?
#
loop_
_entity_poly.entity_id
_entity_poly.type
_entity_poly.pdbx_seq_one_letter_code
_entity_poly.pdbx_strand_id
1 'polypeptide(L)'
;MKIVTYLGFTVAATIISMSNLGAAFAYDDLPKPPPPPEGWVQPPKPSEGTVTRDVENQIAQRFTAATGGNPNGLLSKQQAKAAGWGLVSDRFSDIDRAGTGYVRLDDVLRFMSERTPQRVMRMRNATKPNP
;
A
#
# COMPACT_ATOMS: atom_id res chain seq x y z
N MET A 1 0.57 33.00 -53.06
CA MET A 1 -0.37 32.23 -53.91
C MET A 1 -0.49 30.85 -53.28
N LYS A 2 -1.60 30.24 -52.84
CA LYS A 2 -3.07 30.44 -52.75
C LYS A 2 -3.46 29.65 -51.45
N ILE A 3 -4.19 30.11 -50.43
CA ILE A 3 -5.61 30.52 -50.30
C ILE A 3 -6.62 29.42 -50.71
N VAL A 4 -7.29 28.83 -49.69
CA VAL A 4 -8.76 28.52 -49.58
C VAL A 4 -9.28 27.29 -50.38
N THR A 5 -10.24 26.45 -49.98
CA THR A 5 -11.15 26.31 -48.81
C THR A 5 -12.06 25.07 -48.98
N TYR A 6 -12.39 24.41 -47.86
CA TYR A 6 -13.62 23.71 -47.43
C TYR A 6 -14.51 22.88 -48.39
N LEU A 7 -14.82 21.67 -47.92
CA LEU A 7 -16.16 21.09 -47.73
C LEU A 7 -16.05 20.23 -46.46
N GLY A 8 -16.96 20.18 -45.48
CA GLY A 8 -18.35 20.58 -45.38
C GLY A 8 -18.93 19.67 -44.30
N PHE A 9 -19.53 20.26 -43.27
CA PHE A 9 -19.99 19.64 -42.03
C PHE A 9 -21.00 18.50 -42.22
N THR A 10 -20.98 17.51 -41.33
CA THR A 10 -22.23 17.02 -40.73
C THR A 10 -22.02 16.60 -39.29
N VAL A 11 -22.91 17.11 -38.45
CA VAL A 11 -22.96 16.97 -37.00
C VAL A 11 -23.73 15.69 -36.67
N ALA A 12 -23.18 14.84 -35.81
CA ALA A 12 -23.97 13.96 -34.96
C ALA A 12 -23.18 13.69 -33.67
N ALA A 13 -23.36 14.57 -32.69
CA ALA A 13 -22.99 14.31 -31.32
C ALA A 13 -23.99 13.29 -30.74
N THR A 14 -23.59 12.03 -30.67
CA THR A 14 -24.21 11.06 -29.77
C THR A 14 -23.26 10.82 -28.62
N ILE A 15 -23.44 11.60 -27.57
CA ILE A 15 -22.99 11.27 -26.22
C ILE A 15 -23.85 10.08 -25.81
N ILE A 16 -23.36 8.87 -26.02
CA ILE A 16 -23.95 7.70 -25.39
C ILE A 16 -23.53 7.80 -23.93
N SER A 17 -24.42 8.34 -23.11
CA SER A 17 -24.43 8.09 -21.67
C SER A 17 -24.57 6.57 -21.49
N MET A 18 -23.46 5.84 -21.50
CA MET A 18 -23.45 4.45 -21.04
C MET A 18 -23.64 4.50 -19.53
N SER A 19 -24.90 4.33 -19.18
CA SER A 19 -25.42 3.94 -17.89
C SER A 19 -24.41 3.10 -17.10
N ASN A 20 -24.11 3.56 -15.89
CA ASN A 20 -23.60 2.73 -14.81
C ASN A 20 -24.54 1.52 -14.63
N LEU A 21 -24.26 0.42 -15.31
CA LEU A 21 -24.75 -0.89 -14.94
C LEU A 21 -23.64 -1.52 -14.10
N GLY A 22 -23.92 -1.66 -12.81
CA GLY A 22 -22.96 -2.12 -11.82
C GLY A 22 -22.36 -3.46 -12.21
N ALA A 23 -21.03 -3.53 -12.22
CA ALA A 23 -20.30 -4.79 -12.18
C ALA A 23 -20.35 -5.34 -10.75
N ALA A 24 -21.51 -5.84 -10.34
CA ALA A 24 -21.60 -6.87 -9.32
C ALA A 24 -21.77 -8.21 -10.06
N PHE A 25 -21.20 -9.31 -9.55
CA PHE A 25 -21.40 -10.70 -9.98
C PHE A 25 -20.40 -11.40 -10.93
N ALA A 26 -19.19 -10.88 -11.21
CA ALA A 26 -18.20 -11.62 -12.01
C ALA A 26 -17.25 -12.54 -11.20
N TYR A 27 -17.47 -12.71 -9.89
CA TYR A 27 -16.56 -13.51 -9.03
C TYR A 27 -16.76 -15.03 -9.17
N ASP A 28 -17.94 -15.48 -9.62
CA ASP A 28 -18.31 -16.90 -9.69
C ASP A 28 -17.78 -17.60 -10.96
N ASP A 29 -17.40 -16.82 -11.99
CA ASP A 29 -16.88 -17.31 -13.27
C ASP A 29 -15.35 -17.38 -13.32
N LEU A 30 -14.66 -17.19 -12.19
CA LEU A 30 -13.20 -17.32 -12.15
C LEU A 30 -12.81 -18.80 -12.32
N PRO A 31 -11.97 -19.13 -13.33
CA PRO A 31 -11.49 -20.50 -13.49
C PRO A 31 -10.75 -20.93 -12.22
N LYS A 32 -11.04 -22.15 -11.75
CA LYS A 32 -10.32 -22.73 -10.62
C LYS A 32 -8.83 -22.77 -10.94
N PRO A 33 -7.94 -22.43 -9.98
CA PRO A 33 -6.51 -22.56 -10.22
C PRO A 33 -6.18 -24.01 -10.60
N PRO A 34 -5.20 -24.23 -11.49
CA PRO A 34 -4.78 -25.58 -11.84
C PRO A 34 -4.30 -26.33 -10.60
N PRO A 35 -4.41 -27.67 -10.57
CA PRO A 35 -3.86 -28.45 -9.48
C PRO A 35 -2.34 -28.19 -9.35
N PRO A 36 -1.77 -28.27 -8.14
CA PRO A 36 -0.34 -28.18 -7.94
C PRO A 36 0.40 -29.22 -8.80
N PRO A 37 1.63 -28.93 -9.26
CA PRO A 37 2.47 -29.91 -9.94
C PRO A 37 2.66 -31.18 -9.11
N GLU A 38 2.86 -32.31 -9.79
CA GLU A 38 3.20 -33.57 -9.12
C GLU A 38 4.49 -33.42 -8.31
N GLY A 39 4.48 -33.87 -7.06
CA GLY A 39 5.59 -33.69 -6.12
C GLY A 39 5.67 -32.31 -5.44
N TRP A 40 4.70 -31.41 -5.66
CA TRP A 40 4.65 -30.15 -4.93
C TRP A 40 4.30 -30.38 -3.46
N VAL A 41 5.15 -29.87 -2.57
CA VAL A 41 4.94 -29.89 -1.12
C VAL A 41 4.61 -28.47 -0.67
N GLN A 42 3.50 -28.31 0.06
CA GLN A 42 3.12 -27.02 0.59
C GLN A 42 4.19 -26.51 1.58
N PRO A 43 4.72 -25.29 1.39
CA PRO A 43 5.62 -24.70 2.36
C PRO A 43 4.94 -24.61 3.73
N PRO A 44 5.70 -24.76 4.83
CA PRO A 44 5.17 -24.48 6.15
C PRO A 44 4.66 -23.04 6.18
N LYS A 45 3.45 -22.86 6.72
CA LYS A 45 2.89 -21.52 6.88
C LYS A 45 3.84 -20.69 7.75
N PRO A 46 4.24 -19.48 7.31
CA PRO A 46 5.05 -18.60 8.15
C PRO A 46 4.38 -18.36 9.49
N SER A 47 5.17 -18.43 10.56
CA SER A 47 4.69 -18.00 11.87
C SER A 47 4.44 -16.49 11.87
N GLU A 48 3.59 -16.03 12.77
CA GLU A 48 3.33 -14.60 12.90
C GLU A 48 4.61 -13.82 13.25
N GLY A 49 5.42 -14.34 14.17
CA GLY A 49 6.68 -13.71 14.59
C GLY A 49 7.68 -13.56 13.44
N THR A 50 7.78 -14.56 12.56
CA THR A 50 8.65 -14.48 11.37
C THR A 50 8.19 -13.39 10.41
N VAL A 51 6.88 -13.30 10.12
CA VAL A 51 6.35 -12.28 9.21
C VAL A 51 6.52 -10.87 9.78
N THR A 52 6.27 -10.68 11.07
CA THR A 52 6.48 -9.37 11.72
C THR A 52 7.92 -8.93 11.60
N ARG A 53 8.88 -9.81 11.90
CA ARG A 53 10.31 -9.49 11.84
C ARG A 53 10.77 -9.16 10.41
N ASP A 54 10.28 -9.89 9.41
CA ASP A 54 10.61 -9.62 8.01
C ASP A 54 10.12 -8.24 7.56
N VAL A 55 8.92 -7.85 7.97
CA VAL A 55 8.36 -6.51 7.69
C VAL A 55 9.18 -5.42 8.40
N GLU A 56 9.51 -5.60 9.67
CA GLU A 56 10.35 -4.65 10.42
C GLU A 56 11.72 -4.47 9.77
N ASN A 57 12.35 -5.55 9.32
CA ASN A 57 13.62 -5.51 8.59
C ASN A 57 13.50 -4.73 7.28
N GLN A 58 12.43 -4.96 6.50
CA GLN A 58 12.18 -4.20 5.26
C GLN A 58 11.98 -2.71 5.53
N ILE A 59 11.25 -2.37 6.59
CA ILE A 59 11.07 -0.97 7.02
C ILE A 59 12.42 -0.34 7.38
N ALA A 60 13.25 -1.02 8.17
CA ALA A 60 14.57 -0.54 8.56
C ALA A 60 15.51 -0.30 7.37
N GLN A 61 15.51 -1.22 6.40
CA GLN A 61 16.29 -1.07 5.16
C GLN A 61 15.85 0.15 4.34
N ARG A 62 14.55 0.30 4.11
CA ARG A 62 14.02 1.45 3.36
C ARG A 62 14.22 2.76 4.11
N PHE A 63 14.18 2.72 5.45
CA PHE A 63 14.40 3.90 6.29
C PHE A 63 15.83 4.37 6.13
N THR A 64 16.78 3.44 6.28
CA THR A 64 18.21 3.68 6.06
C THR A 64 18.48 4.28 4.69
N ALA A 65 17.82 3.79 3.63
CA ALA A 65 17.93 4.37 2.29
C ALA A 65 17.39 5.81 2.24
N ALA A 66 16.26 6.09 2.89
CA ALA A 66 15.63 7.42 2.93
C ALA A 66 16.41 8.44 3.77
N THR A 67 17.22 7.99 4.72
CA THR A 67 18.09 8.82 5.58
C THR A 67 19.53 8.93 5.06
N GLY A 68 19.76 8.63 3.77
CA GLY A 68 21.07 8.78 3.14
C GLY A 68 22.07 7.69 3.51
N GLY A 69 21.60 6.49 3.87
CA GLY A 69 22.43 5.34 4.22
C GLY A 69 22.73 5.20 5.70
N ASN A 70 22.16 6.06 6.57
CA ASN A 70 22.39 5.99 8.01
C ASN A 70 21.24 5.26 8.73
N PRO A 71 21.48 4.06 9.31
CA PRO A 71 20.44 3.32 10.03
C PRO A 71 19.95 4.02 11.30
N ASN A 72 20.78 4.87 11.90
CA ASN A 72 20.43 5.72 13.05
C ASN A 72 20.09 7.16 12.63
N GLY A 73 19.84 7.36 11.33
CA GLY A 73 19.54 8.66 10.75
C GLY A 73 18.20 9.22 11.22
N LEU A 74 18.01 10.50 10.94
CA LEU A 74 16.77 11.21 11.17
C LEU A 74 16.05 11.40 9.83
N LEU A 75 14.77 11.07 9.79
CA LEU A 75 13.95 11.21 8.60
C LEU A 75 13.10 12.47 8.73
N SER A 76 13.28 13.43 7.84
CA SER A 76 12.39 14.58 7.71
C SER A 76 11.16 14.26 6.85
N LYS A 77 10.12 15.10 6.95
CA LYS A 77 8.91 14.98 6.10
C LYS A 77 9.26 15.05 4.60
N GLN A 78 10.19 15.92 4.23
CA GLN A 78 10.60 16.08 2.83
C GLN A 78 11.35 14.84 2.32
N GLN A 79 12.26 14.28 3.11
CA GLN A 79 12.95 13.03 2.77
C GLN A 79 11.96 11.88 2.66
N ALA A 80 11.00 11.76 3.58
CA ALA A 80 9.93 10.76 3.49
C ALA A 80 9.16 10.90 2.16
N LYS A 81 8.74 12.13 1.80
CA LYS A 81 8.04 12.38 0.55
C LYS A 81 8.89 12.01 -0.68
N ALA A 82 10.15 12.43 -0.69
CA ALA A 82 11.07 12.16 -1.80
C ALA A 82 11.40 10.66 -1.96
N ALA A 83 11.47 9.92 -0.85
CA ALA A 83 11.76 8.48 -0.84
C ALA A 83 10.51 7.59 -1.06
N GLY A 84 9.36 8.16 -1.41
CA GLY A 84 8.13 7.41 -1.67
C GLY A 84 7.47 6.84 -0.41
N TRP A 85 7.66 7.49 0.73
CA TRP A 85 7.00 7.15 2.00
C TRP A 85 5.72 7.96 2.21
N GLY A 86 4.79 7.91 1.24
CA GLY A 86 3.57 8.72 1.22
C GLY A 86 2.80 8.71 2.54
N LEU A 87 2.49 7.53 3.08
CA LEU A 87 1.78 7.40 4.35
C LEU A 87 2.48 8.09 5.53
N VAL A 88 3.81 7.96 5.62
CA VAL A 88 4.61 8.59 6.69
C VAL A 88 4.70 10.09 6.47
N SER A 89 4.86 10.57 5.24
CA SER A 89 4.88 12.01 4.95
C SER A 89 3.53 12.67 5.21
N ASP A 90 2.42 11.98 4.91
CA ASP A 90 1.07 12.51 5.07
C ASP A 90 0.66 12.57 6.54
N ARG A 91 1.11 11.59 7.35
CA ARG A 91 0.86 11.52 8.79
C ARG A 91 2.05 11.94 9.64
N PHE A 92 2.99 12.70 9.07
CA PHE A 92 4.26 12.99 9.73
C PHE A 92 4.09 13.64 11.12
N SER A 93 3.11 14.53 11.27
CA SER A 93 2.80 15.18 12.56
C SER A 93 2.33 14.21 13.65
N ASP A 94 1.72 13.09 13.29
CA ASP A 94 1.32 12.06 14.26
C ASP A 94 2.53 11.25 14.77
N ILE A 95 3.57 11.18 13.93
CA ILE A 95 4.77 10.38 14.15
C ILE A 95 5.79 11.22 14.93
N ASP A 96 6.05 12.46 14.49
CA ASP A 96 6.88 13.46 15.17
C ASP A 96 6.12 14.12 16.32
N ARG A 97 5.83 13.35 17.36
CA ARG A 97 5.09 13.83 18.55
C ARG A 97 5.83 14.93 19.32
N ALA A 98 7.15 15.00 19.16
CA ALA A 98 7.98 16.02 19.77
C ALA A 98 8.04 17.33 18.95
N GLY A 99 7.51 17.33 17.72
CA GLY A 99 7.47 18.52 16.85
C GLY A 99 8.86 19.00 16.42
N THR A 100 9.83 18.10 16.30
CA THR A 100 11.23 18.42 15.98
C THR A 100 11.48 18.65 14.49
N GLY A 101 10.53 18.24 13.63
CA GLY A 101 10.68 18.16 12.19
C GLY A 101 11.31 16.85 11.69
N TYR A 102 11.64 15.94 12.60
CA TYR A 102 12.36 14.70 12.32
C TYR A 102 11.78 13.51 13.08
N VAL A 103 11.84 12.32 12.48
CA VAL A 103 11.43 11.07 13.12
C VAL A 103 12.55 10.03 13.07
N ARG A 104 12.62 9.18 14.09
CA ARG A 104 13.54 8.04 14.15
C ARG A 104 12.86 6.78 13.61
N LEU A 105 13.67 5.75 13.36
CA LEU A 105 13.18 4.44 12.93
C LEU A 105 12.12 3.88 13.90
N ASP A 106 12.34 4.00 15.21
CA ASP A 106 11.40 3.50 16.22
C ASP A 106 10.03 4.18 16.17
N ASP A 107 10.00 5.49 15.87
CA ASP A 107 8.74 6.23 15.71
C ASP A 107 7.95 5.70 14.51
N VAL A 108 8.65 5.43 13.41
CA VAL A 108 8.08 4.87 12.19
C VAL A 108 7.61 3.44 12.41
N LEU A 109 8.40 2.58 13.06
CA LEU A 109 8.03 1.21 13.39
C LEU A 109 6.79 1.16 14.28
N ARG A 110 6.72 2.01 15.31
CA ARG A 110 5.54 2.16 16.16
C ARG A 110 4.32 2.56 15.33
N PHE A 111 4.45 3.57 14.48
CA PHE A 111 3.36 4.01 13.60
C PHE A 111 2.88 2.90 12.64
N MET A 112 3.79 2.13 12.05
CA MET A 112 3.43 1.04 11.14
C MET A 112 2.80 -0.14 11.89
N SER A 113 3.33 -0.52 13.05
CA SER A 113 2.85 -1.65 13.85
C SER A 113 1.43 -1.46 14.40
N GLU A 114 1.03 -0.21 14.66
CA GLU A 114 -0.34 0.13 15.03
C GLU A 114 -1.36 -0.20 13.94
N ARG A 115 -0.90 -0.31 12.68
CA ARG A 115 -1.72 -0.43 11.47
C ARG A 115 -1.56 -1.80 10.79
N THR A 116 -0.74 -2.70 11.32
CA THR A 116 -0.61 -4.04 10.73
C THR A 116 -1.85 -4.88 11.00
N PRO A 117 -2.39 -5.60 10.00
CA PRO A 117 -3.54 -6.48 10.15
C PRO A 117 -3.40 -7.50 11.29
N GLN A 118 -2.17 -7.94 11.57
CA GLN A 118 -1.84 -8.87 12.64
C GLN A 118 -2.26 -8.32 14.01
N ARG A 119 -1.99 -7.04 14.31
CA ARG A 119 -2.39 -6.39 15.56
C ARG A 119 -3.91 -6.33 15.69
N VAL A 120 -4.60 -5.99 14.60
CA VAL A 120 -6.07 -5.95 14.54
C VAL A 120 -6.65 -7.35 14.75
N MET A 121 -6.05 -8.39 14.16
CA MET A 121 -6.46 -9.78 14.33
C MET A 121 -6.25 -10.28 15.76
N ARG A 122 -5.12 -9.93 16.41
CA ARG A 122 -4.87 -10.24 17.83
C ARG A 122 -5.93 -9.62 18.73
N MET A 123 -6.22 -8.32 18.54
CA MET A 123 -7.27 -7.63 19.30
C MET A 123 -8.63 -8.30 19.08
N ARG A 124 -8.98 -8.63 17.83
CA ARG A 124 -10.23 -9.33 17.50
C ARG A 124 -10.32 -10.70 18.18
N ASN A 125 -9.23 -11.47 18.20
CA ASN A 125 -9.20 -12.80 18.80
C ASN A 125 -9.23 -12.73 20.34
N ALA A 126 -8.61 -11.72 20.95
CA ALA A 126 -8.62 -11.51 22.40
C ALA A 126 -10.01 -11.11 22.94
N THR A 127 -10.86 -10.48 22.12
CA THR A 127 -12.22 -10.08 22.52
C THR A 127 -13.28 -11.17 22.26
N LYS A 128 -12.91 -12.30 21.62
CA LYS A 128 -13.83 -13.44 21.52
C LYS A 128 -13.91 -14.16 22.87
N PRO A 129 -15.11 -14.36 23.46
CA PRO A 129 -15.25 -15.21 24.63
C PRO A 129 -14.84 -16.64 24.28
N ASN A 130 -14.18 -17.33 25.22
CA ASN A 130 -13.89 -18.76 25.08
C ASN A 130 -15.21 -19.53 24.88
N PRO A 131 -15.25 -20.53 23.98
CA PRO A 131 -16.40 -21.44 23.88
C PRO A 131 -16.61 -22.23 25.17
#